data_AF-A0A7J4DPZ0-F1
#
_entry.id   AF-A0A7J4DPZ0-F1
#
_cell.length_a   1.000
_cell.length_b   1.000
_cell.length_c   1.000
_cell.angle_alpha   90.00
_cell.angle_beta   90.00
_cell.angle_gamma   90.00
#
_symmetry.space_group_name_H-M   'P 1'
#
loop_
_entity.id
_entity.type
_entity.pdbx_description
1 polymer ?
#
loop_
_entity_poly.entity_id
_entity_poly.type
_entity_poly.pdbx_seq_one_letter_code
_entity_poly.pdbx_strand_id
1 'polypeptide(L)'
;MSDLYHCTYKKVFPIDEYGRLGGLYSLADLPIMEHKEMSRSGVIVEKNEEEQFYKVRDMEKNFEEWVPMMDVTVVQDPKKLLNEGR
;
A
#
# COMPACT_ATOMS: atom_id res chain seq x y z
N MET A 1 13.73 16.10 5.78
CA MET A 1 12.90 15.39 6.77
C MET A 1 11.87 14.60 6.00
N SER A 2 11.92 13.28 6.18
CA SER A 2 11.00 12.28 5.66
C SER A 2 11.08 12.04 4.15
N ASP A 3 12.18 11.45 3.71
CA ASP A 3 12.26 10.72 2.45
C ASP A 3 11.38 9.47 2.59
N LEU A 4 10.07 9.70 2.44
CA LEU A 4 9.02 8.71 2.54
C LEU A 4 9.34 7.59 1.53
N TYR A 5 9.54 6.36 2.03
CA TYR A 5 9.77 5.18 1.22
C TYR A 5 8.51 4.90 0.39
N HIS A 6 8.41 5.53 -0.78
CA HIS A 6 7.32 5.30 -1.71
C HIS A 6 7.36 3.83 -2.15
N CYS A 7 6.21 3.18 -2.13
CA CYS A 7 6.08 1.81 -2.58
C CYS A 7 4.78 1.64 -3.34
N THR A 8 4.77 0.68 -4.25
CA THR A 8 3.54 0.17 -4.85
C THR A 8 3.28 -1.19 -4.22
N TYR A 9 2.11 -1.37 -3.64
CA TYR A 9 1.73 -2.63 -3.02
C TYR A 9 0.53 -3.25 -3.74
N LYS A 10 0.51 -4.57 -3.78
CA LYS A 10 -0.57 -5.35 -4.38
C LYS A 10 -1.40 -5.96 -3.27
N LYS A 11 -2.72 -5.84 -3.38
CA LYS A 11 -3.64 -6.51 -2.47
C LYS A 11 -4.94 -6.82 -3.18
N VAL A 12 -5.56 -7.93 -2.77
CA VAL A 12 -6.90 -8.28 -3.19
C VAL A 12 -7.89 -7.47 -2.36
N PHE A 13 -8.60 -6.56 -3.02
CA PHE A 13 -9.63 -5.76 -2.39
C PHE A 13 -11.02 -6.28 -2.77
N PRO A 14 -11.95 -6.34 -1.82
CA PRO A 14 -13.36 -6.52 -2.15
C PRO A 14 -13.85 -5.28 -2.89
N ILE A 15 -14.60 -5.46 -3.97
CA ILE A 15 -15.15 -4.39 -4.80
C ILE A 15 -16.68 -4.55 -4.88
N ASP A 16 -17.39 -3.42 -4.80
CA ASP A 16 -18.84 -3.32 -4.95
C ASP A 16 -19.27 -3.23 -6.43
N GLU A 17 -20.58 -3.23 -6.69
CA GLU A 17 -21.16 -3.11 -8.04
C GLU A 17 -20.78 -1.81 -8.78
N TYR A 18 -20.28 -0.80 -8.07
CA TYR A 18 -19.85 0.50 -8.62
C TYR A 18 -18.34 0.61 -8.80
N GLY A 19 -17.59 -0.48 -8.57
CA GLY A 19 -16.13 -0.46 -8.69
C GLY A 19 -15.41 0.22 -7.52
N ARG A 20 -16.09 0.43 -6.38
CA ARG A 20 -15.51 1.00 -5.16
C ARG A 20 -15.04 -0.10 -4.24
N LEU A 21 -14.04 0.21 -3.41
CA LEU A 21 -13.62 -0.69 -2.33
C LEU A 21 -14.83 -1.00 -1.45
N GLY A 22 -15.09 -2.26 -1.15
CA GLY A 22 -16.18 -2.74 -0.29
C GLY A 22 -15.69 -3.12 1.10
N GLY A 23 -16.61 -3.57 1.95
CA GLY A 23 -16.29 -4.07 3.29
C GLY A 23 -15.59 -3.03 4.17
N LEU A 24 -14.50 -3.42 4.83
CA LEU A 24 -13.77 -2.56 5.78
C LEU A 24 -13.17 -1.28 5.17
N TYR A 25 -13.13 -1.18 3.83
CA TYR A 25 -12.57 -0.04 3.11
C TYR A 25 -13.64 0.94 2.59
N SER A 26 -14.92 0.69 2.88
CA SER A 26 -16.03 1.59 2.53
C SER A 26 -17.08 1.66 3.64
N LEU A 27 -17.65 2.85 3.81
CA LEU A 27 -18.74 3.10 4.75
C LEU A 27 -20.11 2.67 4.20
N ALA A 28 -20.17 2.27 2.92
CA ALA A 28 -21.40 1.80 2.30
C ALA A 28 -21.59 0.30 2.55
N ASP A 29 -22.74 -0.08 3.09
CA ASP A 29 -23.14 -1.47 3.31
C ASP A 29 -23.70 -2.07 2.01
N LEU A 30 -22.81 -2.25 1.04
CA LEU A 30 -23.13 -2.88 -0.25
C LEU A 30 -22.52 -4.28 -0.33
N PRO A 31 -23.22 -5.22 -0.99
CA PRO A 31 -22.72 -6.58 -1.15
C PRO A 31 -21.40 -6.57 -1.94
N ILE A 32 -20.44 -7.39 -1.49
CA ILE A 32 -19.17 -7.60 -2.19
C ILE A 32 -19.48 -8.42 -3.45
N MET A 33 -19.26 -7.81 -4.62
CA MET A 33 -19.52 -8.45 -5.90
C MET A 33 -18.31 -9.26 -6.38
N GLU A 34 -17.11 -8.71 -6.21
CA GLU A 34 -15.88 -9.33 -6.71
C GLU A 34 -14.69 -9.01 -5.80
N HIS A 35 -13.72 -9.92 -5.78
CA HIS A 35 -12.41 -9.67 -5.17
C HIS A 35 -11.41 -9.42 -6.28
N LYS A 36 -10.90 -8.18 -6.37
CA LYS A 36 -10.00 -7.78 -7.44
C LYS A 36 -8.61 -7.47 -6.89
N GLU A 37 -7.59 -8.06 -7.49
CA GLU A 37 -6.21 -7.67 -7.23
C GLU A 37 -5.97 -6.26 -7.79
N MET A 38 -5.59 -5.33 -6.91
CA MET A 38 -5.28 -3.96 -7.28
C MET A 38 -3.91 -3.58 -6.76
N SER A 39 -3.14 -2.89 -7.61
CA SER A 39 -1.88 -2.28 -7.23
C SER A 39 -2.15 -0.83 -6.81
N ARG A 40 -1.75 -0.44 -5.61
CA ARG A 40 -1.93 0.91 -5.08
C ARG A 40 -0.61 1.52 -4.64
N SER A 41 -0.54 2.84 -4.68
CA SER A 41 0.64 3.58 -4.24
C SER A 41 0.51 3.94 -2.77
N GLY A 42 1.56 3.64 -2.02
CA GLY A 42 1.63 3.93 -0.59
C GLY A 42 3.02 4.37 -0.18
N VAL A 43 3.16 4.58 1.11
CA VAL A 43 4.43 4.89 1.76
C VAL A 43 4.66 3.88 2.86
N ILE A 44 5.84 3.27 2.89
CA ILE A 44 6.24 2.42 4.00
C ILE A 44 6.51 3.32 5.21
N VAL A 45 5.67 3.18 6.22
CA VAL A 45 5.81 3.89 7.50
C VAL A 45 6.56 3.05 8.54
N GLU A 46 6.51 1.73 8.41
CA GLU A 46 7.14 0.79 9.34
C GLU A 46 7.49 -0.52 8.63
N LYS A 47 8.48 -1.26 9.15
CA LYS A 47 8.85 -2.59 8.64
C LYS A 47 8.96 -3.58 9.79
N ASN A 48 8.43 -4.78 9.60
CA ASN A 48 8.60 -5.91 10.50
C ASN A 48 9.37 -7.00 9.74
N GLU A 49 10.68 -7.07 9.96
CA GLU A 49 11.56 -8.05 9.31
C GLU A 49 11.40 -9.46 9.88
N GLU A 50 10.94 -9.60 11.13
CA GLU A 50 10.73 -10.93 11.75
C GLU A 50 9.58 -11.65 11.07
N GLU A 51 8.48 -10.94 10.81
CA GLU A 51 7.30 -11.49 10.16
C GLU A 51 7.29 -11.29 8.63
N GLN A 52 8.25 -10.54 8.08
CA GLN A 52 8.34 -10.18 6.66
C GLN A 52 7.11 -9.37 6.17
N PHE A 53 6.72 -8.34 6.92
CA PHE A 53 5.67 -7.39 6.54
C PHE A 53 6.17 -5.93 6.49
N TYR A 54 5.61 -5.13 5.59
CA TYR A 54 5.70 -3.68 5.62
C TYR A 54 4.37 -3.07 6.05
N LYS A 55 4.43 -2.09 6.95
CA LYS A 55 3.29 -1.23 7.23
C LYS A 55 3.27 -0.13 6.18
N VAL A 56 2.27 -0.19 5.31
CA VAL A 56 2.11 0.74 4.20
C VAL A 56 0.95 1.67 4.51
N ARG A 57 1.18 2.97 4.37
CA ARG A 57 0.17 4.02 4.39
C ARG A 57 -0.27 4.31 2.97
N ASP A 58 -1.52 4.02 2.64
CA ASP A 58 -2.10 4.29 1.32
C ASP A 58 -2.17 5.80 1.06
N MET A 59 -1.71 6.26 -0.10
CA MET A 59 -1.67 7.70 -0.42
C MET A 59 -3.03 8.26 -0.86
N GLU A 60 -3.96 7.43 -1.31
CA GLU A 60 -5.27 7.90 -1.80
C GLU A 60 -6.32 7.96 -0.70
N LYS A 61 -6.37 6.95 0.18
CA LYS A 61 -7.37 6.78 1.23
C LYS A 61 -6.81 7.01 2.63
N ASN A 62 -5.48 7.14 2.75
CA ASN A 62 -4.81 7.51 3.99
C ASN A 62 -4.97 6.50 5.15
N PHE A 63 -5.28 5.23 4.84
CA PHE A 63 -5.28 4.14 5.81
C PHE A 63 -3.90 3.50 5.89
N GLU A 64 -3.58 2.89 7.04
CA GLU A 64 -2.35 2.13 7.26
C GLU A 64 -2.66 0.65 7.36
N GLU A 65 -1.90 -0.19 6.66
CA GLU A 65 -2.13 -1.63 6.62
C GLU A 65 -0.79 -2.37 6.58
N TRP A 66 -0.73 -3.51 7.27
CA TRP A 66 0.39 -4.44 7.14
C TRP A 66 0.22 -5.29 5.87
N VAL A 67 1.21 -5.22 4.98
CA VAL A 67 1.24 -5.94 3.71
C VAL A 67 2.51 -6.79 3.66
N PRO A 68 2.46 -8.06 3.20
CA PRO A 68 3.65 -8.89 3.06
C PRO A 68 4.70 -8.19 2.20
N MET A 69 5.97 -8.27 2.58
CA MET A 69 7.05 -7.63 1.81
C MET A 69 7.10 -8.12 0.35
N MET A 70 6.69 -9.37 0.10
CA MET A 70 6.60 -9.94 -1.25
C MET A 70 5.61 -9.23 -2.17
N ASP A 71 4.54 -8.67 -1.60
CA ASP A 71 3.50 -7.95 -2.33
C ASP A 71 3.79 -6.44 -2.44
N VAL A 72 4.92 -5.99 -1.90
CA VAL A 72 5.33 -4.60 -1.86
C VAL A 72 6.55 -4.39 -2.74
N THR A 73 6.40 -3.54 -3.75
CA THR A 73 7.50 -3.07 -4.60
C THR A 73 7.94 -1.69 -4.11
N VAL A 74 9.13 -1.60 -3.52
CA VAL A 74 9.70 -0.32 -3.08
C VAL A 74 10.15 0.47 -4.31
N VAL A 75 9.58 1.66 -4.50
CA VAL A 75 9.97 2.59 -5.57
C VAL A 75 11.07 3.49 -5.00
N GLN A 76 12.31 2.99 -5.03
CA GLN A 76 13.46 3.82 -4.67
C GLN A 76 13.77 4.77 -5.83
N ASP A 77 13.73 6.07 -5.57
CA ASP A 77 14.16 7.08 -6.55
C ASP A 77 15.69 7.05 -6.63
N PRO A 78 16.30 6.56 -7.73
CA PRO A 78 17.75 6.32 -7.81
C PRO A 78 18.57 7.63 -7.72
N LYS A 79 17.93 8.80 -7.87
CA LYS A 79 18.58 10.10 -7.76
C LYS A 79 18.96 10.49 -6.32
N LYS A 80 18.41 9.84 -5.29
CA LYS A 80 18.72 10.16 -3.89
C LYS A 80 19.89 9.35 -3.30
N LEU A 81 20.18 8.17 -3.85
CA LEU A 81 21.35 7.36 -3.46
C LEU A 81 22.70 8.01 -3.85
N LEU A 82 22.69 9.01 -4.74
CA LEU A 82 23.89 9.70 -5.21
C LEU A 82 24.24 10.97 -4.40
N ASN A 83 23.43 11.38 -3.42
CA ASN A 83 23.64 12.64 -2.68
C ASN A 83 24.10 12.48 -1.22
N GLU A 84 24.22 11.27 -0.68
CA GLU A 84 24.90 11.01 0.61
C GLU A 84 26.39 10.69 0.42
N GLY A 85 27.04 11.43 -0.47
CA GLY A 85 28.45 11.27 -0.80
C GLY A 85 29.10 12.61 -1.08
N ARG A 86 29.04 13.55 -0.12
CA ARG A 86 29.92 14.72 -0.08
C ARG A 86 30.01 15.32 1.31
#